data_AF-A0A7Y9FLS3-F1
#
_entry.id   AF-A0A7Y9FLS3-F1
#
_cell.length_a   1.000
_cell.length_b   1.000
_cell.length_c   1.000
_cell.angle_alpha   90.00
_cell.angle_beta   90.00
_cell.angle_gamma   90.00
#
_symmetry.space_group_name_H-M   'P 1'
#
loop_
_entity.id
_entity.type
_entity.pdbx_description
1 polymer ?
#
loop_
_entity_poly.entity_id
_entity_poly.type
_entity_poly.pdbx_seq_one_letter_code
_entity_poly.pdbx_strand_id
1 'polypeptide(L)'
;MSETPDQAQTRRRWITLAEVVAVAGVIIAALTLYSNWQERRQAAADKAIEQASAIRDKTRFVLRGVPDADKRTIVLARDEAHPLGDIRVTFPTALGVPAQDSVTQTIQADWFDKALRKATDGGADDITGRLPVLIRYTYFTDDQPTTRQAIYDIVWHTRPQRFQGRKVELLDLRLREVGGNQKRIDALWAKEQPKV
;
A
#
# COMPACT_ATOMS: atom_id res chain seq x y z
N MET A 1 -82.01 -23.04 15.53
CA MET A 1 -81.31 -22.82 16.82
C MET A 1 -80.49 -21.57 16.67
N SER A 2 -80.93 -20.47 17.29
CA SER A 2 -80.31 -19.15 17.22
C SER A 2 -79.04 -19.16 18.08
N GLU A 3 -77.90 -18.78 17.48
CA GLU A 3 -76.61 -18.69 18.17
C GLU A 3 -76.70 -17.66 19.30
N THR A 4 -76.35 -18.05 20.53
CA THR A 4 -76.35 -17.13 21.68
C THR A 4 -75.24 -16.08 21.52
N PRO A 5 -75.46 -14.81 21.93
CA PRO A 5 -74.53 -13.71 21.72
C PRO A 5 -73.10 -13.96 22.25
N ASP A 6 -72.94 -14.81 23.27
CA ASP A 6 -71.62 -15.24 23.80
C ASP A 6 -70.81 -16.12 22.83
N GLN A 7 -71.47 -16.94 22.02
CA GLN A 7 -70.78 -17.77 21.01
C GLN A 7 -70.26 -16.90 19.85
N ALA A 8 -71.00 -15.87 19.46
CA ALA A 8 -70.59 -14.91 18.44
C ALA A 8 -69.41 -14.04 18.90
N GLN A 9 -69.38 -13.59 20.16
CA GLN A 9 -68.25 -12.85 20.72
C GLN A 9 -66.99 -13.73 20.82
N THR A 10 -67.13 -14.99 21.22
CA THR A 10 -66.01 -15.92 21.31
C THR A 10 -65.40 -16.18 19.93
N ARG A 11 -66.23 -16.46 18.90
CA ARG A 11 -65.76 -16.61 17.51
C ARG A 11 -65.01 -15.37 17.00
N ARG A 12 -65.53 -14.17 17.26
CA ARG A 12 -64.88 -12.91 16.85
C ARG A 12 -63.52 -12.73 17.51
N ARG A 13 -63.38 -13.09 18.79
CA ARG A 13 -62.09 -13.08 19.50
C ARG A 13 -61.07 -14.03 18.86
N TRP A 14 -61.49 -15.24 18.50
CA TRP A 14 -60.63 -16.20 17.79
C TRP A 14 -60.20 -15.71 16.41
N ILE A 15 -61.11 -15.05 15.67
CA ILE A 15 -60.80 -14.44 14.36
C ILE A 15 -59.78 -13.30 14.53
N THR A 16 -59.98 -12.39 15.49
CA THR A 16 -59.02 -11.30 15.74
C THR A 16 -57.66 -11.80 16.19
N LEU A 17 -57.60 -12.92 16.92
CA LEU A 17 -56.35 -13.51 17.40
C LEU A 17 -55.59 -14.17 16.25
N ALA A 18 -56.29 -14.88 15.36
CA ALA A 18 -55.70 -15.43 14.14
C ALA A 18 -55.17 -14.33 13.20
N GLU A 19 -55.88 -13.21 13.08
CA GLU A 19 -55.47 -12.07 12.27
C GLU A 19 -54.19 -11.41 12.80
N VAL A 20 -54.10 -11.19 14.13
CA VAL A 20 -52.88 -10.66 14.75
C VAL A 20 -51.68 -11.59 14.54
N VAL A 21 -51.88 -12.91 14.65
CA VAL A 21 -50.82 -13.89 14.40
C VAL A 21 -50.38 -13.90 12.93
N ALA A 22 -51.32 -13.78 11.99
CA ALA A 22 -51.01 -13.70 10.57
C ALA A 22 -50.19 -12.44 10.23
N VAL A 23 -50.59 -11.28 10.76
CA VAL A 23 -49.86 -10.01 10.58
C VAL A 23 -48.45 -10.09 11.18
N ALA A 24 -48.32 -10.67 12.38
CA ALA A 24 -47.03 -10.90 13.00
C ALA A 24 -46.12 -11.80 12.13
N GLY A 25 -46.68 -12.86 11.55
CA GLY A 25 -45.96 -13.74 10.62
C GLY A 25 -45.44 -13.01 9.38
N VAL A 26 -46.25 -12.15 8.76
CA VAL A 26 -45.84 -11.35 7.59
C VAL A 26 -44.73 -10.36 7.94
N ILE A 27 -44.81 -9.70 9.11
CA ILE A 27 -43.78 -8.76 9.56
C ILE A 27 -42.45 -9.49 9.77
N ILE A 28 -42.47 -10.65 10.44
CA ILE A 28 -41.26 -11.46 10.67
C ILE A 28 -40.66 -11.91 9.34
N ALA A 29 -41.48 -12.35 8.38
CA ALA A 29 -41.03 -12.76 7.06
C ALA A 29 -40.38 -11.59 6.28
N ALA A 30 -40.98 -10.40 6.34
CA ALA A 30 -40.44 -9.20 5.71
C ALA A 30 -39.08 -8.78 6.32
N LEU A 31 -38.96 -8.82 7.64
CA LEU A 31 -37.71 -8.52 8.35
C LEU A 31 -36.61 -9.52 8.01
N THR A 32 -36.95 -10.81 7.96
CA THR A 32 -36.00 -11.88 7.61
C THR A 32 -35.52 -11.74 6.17
N LEU A 33 -36.44 -11.44 5.24
CA LEU A 33 -36.09 -11.21 3.84
C LEU A 33 -35.17 -9.99 3.67
N TYR A 34 -35.46 -8.91 4.40
CA TYR A 34 -34.64 -7.70 4.38
C TYR A 34 -33.23 -7.96 4.94
N SER A 35 -33.10 -8.68 6.06
CA SER A 35 -31.81 -9.06 6.63
C SER A 35 -30.98 -9.89 5.65
N ASN A 36 -31.58 -10.94 5.08
CA ASN A 36 -30.93 -11.79 4.08
C ASN A 36 -30.50 -11.00 2.84
N TRP A 37 -31.29 -10.03 2.40
CA TRP A 37 -30.95 -9.20 1.24
C TRP A 37 -29.77 -8.26 1.55
N GLN A 38 -29.75 -7.66 2.75
CA GLN A 38 -28.64 -6.83 3.20
C GLN A 38 -27.34 -7.63 3.34
N GLU A 39 -27.38 -8.80 3.97
CA GLU A 39 -26.23 -9.70 4.10
C GLU A 39 -25.68 -10.13 2.75
N ARG A 40 -26.55 -10.53 1.81
CA ARG A 40 -26.14 -10.88 0.43
C ARG A 40 -25.50 -9.70 -0.29
N ARG A 41 -26.01 -8.48 -0.09
CA ARG A 41 -25.47 -7.26 -0.71
C ARG A 41 -24.11 -6.87 -0.13
N GLN A 42 -23.93 -6.98 1.19
CA GLN A 42 -22.65 -6.73 1.87
C GLN A 42 -21.61 -7.78 1.44
N ALA A 43 -21.97 -9.07 1.45
CA ALA A 43 -21.08 -10.13 0.99
C ALA A 43 -20.66 -9.98 -0.49
N ALA A 44 -21.54 -9.47 -1.35
CA ALA A 44 -21.21 -9.16 -2.75
C ALA A 44 -20.25 -7.97 -2.87
N ALA A 45 -20.41 -6.94 -2.03
CA ALA A 45 -19.49 -5.80 -1.99
C ALA A 45 -18.11 -6.19 -1.47
N ASP A 46 -18.04 -6.99 -0.41
CA ASP A 46 -16.78 -7.50 0.15
C ASP A 46 -16.05 -8.39 -0.84
N LYS A 47 -16.76 -9.31 -1.52
CA LYS A 47 -16.18 -10.13 -2.60
C LYS A 47 -15.68 -9.29 -3.77
N ALA A 48 -16.35 -8.20 -4.14
CA ALA A 48 -15.89 -7.31 -5.20
C ALA A 48 -14.62 -6.54 -4.78
N ILE A 49 -14.53 -6.10 -3.53
CA ILE A 49 -13.33 -5.46 -2.97
C ILE A 49 -12.17 -6.46 -2.92
N GLU A 50 -12.42 -7.68 -2.46
CA GLU A 50 -11.44 -8.76 -2.33
C GLU A 50 -10.95 -9.25 -3.71
N GLN A 51 -11.85 -9.38 -4.70
CA GLN A 51 -11.46 -9.67 -6.08
C GLN A 51 -10.65 -8.53 -6.69
N ALA A 52 -11.06 -7.27 -6.45
CA ALA A 52 -10.31 -6.11 -6.92
C ALA A 52 -8.94 -5.98 -6.24
N SER A 53 -8.78 -6.34 -4.95
CA SER A 53 -7.48 -6.38 -4.29
C SER A 53 -6.63 -7.55 -4.78
N ALA A 54 -7.21 -8.76 -4.90
CA ALA A 54 -6.50 -9.93 -5.40
C ALA A 54 -6.03 -9.78 -6.85
N ILE A 55 -6.80 -9.10 -7.71
CA ILE A 55 -6.38 -8.74 -9.07
C ILE A 55 -5.29 -7.67 -9.02
N ARG A 56 -5.40 -6.66 -8.14
CA ARG A 56 -4.34 -5.65 -7.97
C ARG A 56 -3.01 -6.24 -7.48
N ASP A 57 -3.05 -7.25 -6.62
CA ASP A 57 -1.86 -7.88 -6.04
C ASP A 57 -1.21 -8.86 -7.01
N LYS A 58 -1.98 -9.54 -7.88
CA LYS A 58 -1.46 -10.51 -8.86
C LYS A 58 -0.90 -9.88 -10.14
N THR A 59 -1.23 -8.61 -10.44
CA THR A 59 -0.87 -7.97 -11.72
C THR A 59 0.15 -6.84 -11.57
N ARG A 60 0.62 -6.52 -10.36
CA ARG A 60 1.51 -5.37 -10.15
C ARG A 60 2.95 -5.81 -9.94
N PHE A 61 3.75 -5.70 -10.99
CA PHE A 61 5.20 -5.80 -10.88
C PHE A 61 5.72 -4.76 -9.87
N VAL A 62 6.46 -5.23 -8.87
CA VAL A 62 7.10 -4.41 -7.83
C VAL A 62 8.60 -4.53 -8.01
N LEU A 63 9.28 -3.40 -8.10
CA LEU A 63 10.73 -3.36 -8.20
C LEU A 63 11.34 -3.85 -6.89
N ARG A 64 12.17 -4.87 -6.96
CA ARG A 64 12.93 -5.40 -5.82
C ARG A 64 14.39 -5.06 -6.02
N GLY A 65 15.13 -4.91 -4.93
CA GLY A 65 16.57 -4.69 -4.99
C GLY A 65 17.25 -5.21 -3.73
N VAL A 66 18.49 -5.65 -3.88
CA VAL A 66 19.33 -6.13 -2.78
C VAL A 66 20.65 -5.37 -2.78
N PRO A 67 21.22 -5.05 -1.61
CA PRO A 67 22.55 -4.47 -1.55
C PRO A 67 23.60 -5.46 -2.08
N ASP A 68 24.62 -4.94 -2.74
CA ASP A 68 25.82 -5.68 -3.13
C ASP A 68 26.69 -6.03 -1.91
N ALA A 69 27.74 -6.82 -2.14
CA ALA A 69 28.66 -7.25 -1.09
C ALA A 69 29.33 -6.06 -0.37
N ASP A 70 29.62 -4.98 -1.11
CA ASP A 70 30.24 -3.77 -0.59
C ASP A 70 29.26 -2.84 0.13
N LYS A 71 27.95 -3.15 0.07
CA LYS A 71 26.84 -2.33 0.56
C LYS A 71 26.88 -0.90 0.02
N ARG A 72 27.38 -0.75 -1.20
CA ARG A 72 27.54 0.52 -1.91
C ARG A 72 26.52 0.69 -3.01
N THR A 73 25.94 -0.43 -3.45
CA THR A 73 25.05 -0.47 -4.59
C THR A 73 23.85 -1.32 -4.26
N ILE A 74 22.65 -0.88 -4.60
CA ILE A 74 21.48 -1.75 -4.64
C ILE A 74 21.36 -2.25 -6.07
N VAL A 75 21.46 -3.57 -6.23
CA VAL A 75 21.23 -4.26 -7.50
C VAL A 75 19.74 -4.55 -7.61
N LEU A 76 19.11 -4.02 -8.66
CA LEU A 76 17.69 -4.26 -8.89
C LEU A 76 17.49 -5.67 -9.45
N ALA A 77 16.48 -6.36 -8.93
CA ALA A 77 16.19 -7.73 -9.30
C ALA A 77 15.77 -7.79 -10.78
N ARG A 78 16.39 -8.71 -11.51
CA ARG A 78 16.01 -9.04 -12.89
C ARG A 78 14.85 -10.03 -12.82
N ASP A 79 13.80 -9.74 -13.55
CA ASP A 79 12.66 -10.64 -13.73
C ASP A 79 12.53 -10.92 -15.23
N GLU A 80 12.60 -12.19 -15.61
CA GLU A 80 12.49 -12.62 -17.01
C GLU A 80 11.09 -12.35 -17.58
N ALA A 81 10.05 -12.41 -16.73
CA ALA A 81 8.68 -12.10 -17.14
C ALA A 81 8.44 -10.59 -17.31
N HIS A 82 9.29 -9.77 -16.68
CA HIS A 82 9.19 -8.31 -16.71
C HIS A 82 10.56 -7.67 -16.89
N PRO A 83 11.17 -7.76 -18.10
CA PRO A 83 12.45 -7.14 -18.37
C PRO A 83 12.40 -5.64 -18.07
N LEU A 84 13.35 -5.16 -17.26
CA LEU A 84 13.44 -3.75 -16.88
C LEU A 84 14.11 -2.93 -17.98
N GLY A 85 13.46 -1.84 -18.37
CA GLY A 85 14.01 -0.80 -19.24
C GLY A 85 14.50 0.41 -18.43
N ASP A 86 14.07 1.61 -18.84
CA ASP A 86 14.45 2.87 -18.21
C ASP A 86 14.07 2.90 -16.73
N ILE A 87 15.02 3.31 -15.88
CA ILE A 87 14.82 3.51 -14.45
C ILE A 87 15.37 4.88 -14.08
N ARG A 88 14.52 5.75 -13.53
CA ARG A 88 14.89 7.06 -13.01
C ARG A 88 14.60 7.14 -11.51
N VAL A 89 15.61 7.53 -10.74
CA VAL A 89 15.54 7.73 -9.29
C VAL A 89 15.55 9.22 -9.00
N THR A 90 14.50 9.71 -8.36
CA THR A 90 14.36 11.11 -7.96
C THR A 90 14.42 11.23 -6.43
N PHE A 91 15.25 12.16 -5.97
CA PHE A 91 15.52 12.38 -4.55
C PHE A 91 14.67 13.53 -3.97
N PRO A 92 14.53 13.60 -2.63
CA PRO A 92 13.92 14.75 -1.98
C PRO A 92 14.66 16.05 -2.32
N THR A 93 13.94 17.13 -2.58
CA THR A 93 14.51 18.43 -2.99
C THR A 93 15.49 18.99 -1.95
N ALA A 94 15.17 18.84 -0.67
CA ALA A 94 16.01 19.30 0.44
C ALA A 94 17.38 18.61 0.50
N LEU A 95 17.55 17.45 -0.15
CA LEU A 95 18.84 16.77 -0.25
C LEU A 95 19.76 17.45 -1.27
N GLY A 96 19.21 18.22 -2.21
CA GLY A 96 19.99 18.91 -3.25
C GLY A 96 20.66 17.97 -4.26
N VAL A 97 20.19 16.73 -4.37
CA VAL A 97 20.71 15.71 -5.30
C VAL A 97 19.81 15.69 -6.55
N PRO A 98 20.37 15.83 -7.77
CA PRO A 98 19.59 15.73 -9.00
C PRO A 98 19.07 14.30 -9.21
N ALA A 99 17.98 14.15 -9.97
CA ALA A 99 17.50 12.83 -10.36
C ALA A 99 18.56 12.08 -11.18
N GLN A 100 18.64 10.77 -10.98
CA GLN A 100 19.63 9.89 -11.60
C GLN A 100 18.94 8.85 -12.47
N ASP A 101 19.51 8.56 -13.63
CA ASP A 101 19.04 7.48 -14.50
C ASP A 101 19.94 6.25 -14.31
N SER A 102 19.32 5.11 -13.98
CA SER A 102 20.00 3.84 -13.75
C SER A 102 20.09 3.06 -15.06
N VAL A 103 21.24 3.17 -15.74
CA VAL A 103 21.52 2.43 -16.98
C VAL A 103 21.86 0.96 -16.70
N THR A 104 22.48 0.66 -15.56
CA THR A 104 22.94 -0.69 -15.21
C THR A 104 21.98 -1.45 -14.30
N GLN A 105 20.74 -0.96 -14.12
CA GLN A 105 19.76 -1.49 -13.17
C GLN A 105 20.31 -1.52 -11.73
N THR A 106 21.02 -0.46 -11.35
CA THR A 106 21.61 -0.29 -10.02
C THR A 106 21.30 1.07 -9.44
N ILE A 107 21.24 1.15 -8.11
CA ILE A 107 21.16 2.42 -7.37
C ILE A 107 22.45 2.55 -6.56
N GLN A 108 23.28 3.53 -6.89
CA GLN A 108 24.58 3.70 -6.27
C GLN A 108 24.51 4.71 -5.11
N ALA A 109 25.16 4.38 -3.99
CA ALA A 109 25.24 5.28 -2.85
C ALA A 109 25.96 6.59 -3.21
N ASP A 110 26.93 6.59 -4.14
CA ASP A 110 27.67 7.80 -4.55
C ASP A 110 26.78 8.94 -5.06
N TRP A 111 25.60 8.62 -5.55
CA TRP A 111 24.64 9.62 -6.02
C TRP A 111 24.19 10.56 -4.91
N PHE A 112 24.10 10.07 -3.67
CA PHE A 112 23.51 10.80 -2.55
C PHE A 112 24.31 10.74 -1.24
N ASP A 113 25.34 9.91 -1.12
CA ASP A 113 26.14 9.69 0.10
C ASP A 113 26.57 11.01 0.74
N LYS A 114 27.23 11.88 -0.03
CA LYS A 114 27.74 13.16 0.47
C LYS A 114 26.62 14.06 0.99
N ALA A 115 25.52 14.14 0.25
CA ALA A 115 24.38 14.98 0.62
C ALA A 115 23.63 14.42 1.83
N LEU A 116 23.48 13.11 1.90
CA LEU A 116 22.87 12.41 3.03
C LEU A 116 23.69 12.60 4.30
N ARG A 117 25.01 12.41 4.24
CA ARG A 117 25.91 12.65 5.38
C ARG A 117 25.85 14.09 5.88
N LYS A 118 25.76 15.06 4.96
CA LYS A 118 25.59 16.48 5.31
C LYS A 118 24.24 16.75 5.96
N ALA A 119 23.17 16.12 5.46
CA ALA A 119 21.83 16.26 6.03
C ALA A 119 21.71 15.61 7.42
N THR A 120 22.56 14.64 7.74
CA THR A 120 22.63 13.96 9.05
C THR A 120 23.85 14.40 9.86
N ASP A 121 24.47 15.53 9.53
CA ASP A 121 25.64 16.05 10.23
C ASP A 121 25.27 16.61 11.60
N GLY A 122 26.08 16.30 12.62
CA GLY A 122 25.78 16.60 14.02
C GLY A 122 24.99 15.51 14.76
N GLY A 123 24.45 14.51 14.06
CA GLY A 123 23.87 13.30 14.68
C GLY A 123 24.93 12.27 15.07
N ALA A 124 24.48 11.13 15.61
CA ALA A 124 25.38 10.01 15.94
C ALA A 124 26.17 9.52 14.71
N ASP A 125 27.42 9.11 14.92
CA ASP A 125 28.27 8.57 13.84
C ASP A 125 27.77 7.21 13.32
N ASP A 126 27.11 6.46 14.20
CA ASP A 126 26.44 5.20 13.92
C ASP A 126 24.92 5.42 14.01
N ILE A 127 24.27 5.53 12.85
CA ILE A 127 22.83 5.71 12.76
C ILE A 127 22.28 5.00 11.53
N THR A 128 21.11 4.39 11.72
CA THR A 128 20.33 3.78 10.65
C THR A 128 19.15 4.69 10.32
N GLY A 129 18.91 4.91 9.03
CA GLY A 129 17.81 5.74 8.56
C GLY A 129 17.19 5.24 7.27
N ARG A 130 16.23 6.02 6.79
CA ARG A 130 15.50 5.77 5.53
C ARG A 130 15.59 7.00 4.66
N LEU A 131 15.84 6.81 3.38
CA LEU A 131 15.80 7.87 2.38
C LEU A 131 14.65 7.56 1.41
N PRO A 132 13.52 8.28 1.48
CA PRO A 132 12.44 8.12 0.53
C PRO A 132 12.86 8.66 -0.84
N VAL A 133 12.73 7.84 -1.88
CA VAL A 133 13.02 8.19 -3.28
C VAL A 133 11.83 7.83 -4.16
N LEU A 134 11.57 8.64 -5.17
CA LEU A 134 10.59 8.31 -6.21
C LEU A 134 11.31 7.60 -7.35
N ILE A 135 10.94 6.35 -7.60
CA ILE A 135 11.50 5.56 -8.69
C ILE A 135 10.45 5.43 -9.78
N ARG A 136 10.74 6.00 -10.95
CA ARG A 136 10.00 5.78 -12.19
C ARG A 136 10.72 4.71 -13.00
N TYR A 137 10.03 3.65 -13.35
CA TYR A 137 10.63 2.53 -14.09
C TYR A 137 9.69 2.05 -15.21
N THR A 138 10.29 1.60 -16.31
CA THR A 138 9.59 0.94 -17.41
C THR A 138 9.92 -0.55 -17.39
N TYR A 139 8.92 -1.40 -17.55
CA TYR A 139 9.11 -2.83 -17.77
C TYR A 139 8.31 -3.28 -19.00
N PHE A 140 8.72 -4.39 -19.60
CA PHE A 140 8.06 -4.92 -20.79
C PHE A 140 7.21 -6.15 -20.44
N THR A 141 6.04 -6.26 -21.04
CA THR A 141 5.17 -7.44 -21.00
C THR A 141 4.66 -7.66 -22.41
N ASP A 142 4.93 -8.83 -22.99
CA ASP A 142 4.60 -9.13 -24.40
C ASP A 142 5.07 -8.03 -25.37
N ASP A 143 6.32 -7.55 -25.18
CA ASP A 143 6.95 -6.43 -25.90
C ASP A 143 6.26 -5.06 -25.78
N GLN A 144 5.24 -4.92 -24.92
CA GLN A 144 4.60 -3.65 -24.64
C GLN A 144 5.26 -2.95 -23.44
N PRO A 145 5.83 -1.74 -23.61
CA PRO A 145 6.43 -1.00 -22.52
C PRO A 145 5.36 -0.45 -21.58
N THR A 146 5.50 -0.74 -20.30
CA THR A 146 4.65 -0.26 -19.23
C THR A 146 5.46 0.59 -18.25
N THR A 147 5.16 1.89 -18.20
CA THR A 147 5.78 2.80 -17.21
C THR A 147 5.00 2.80 -15.91
N ARG A 148 5.73 2.78 -14.80
CA ARG A 148 5.23 2.94 -13.44
C ARG A 148 6.09 3.92 -12.65
N GLN A 149 5.53 4.42 -11.56
CA GLN A 149 6.29 5.13 -10.54
C GLN A 149 5.82 4.69 -9.16
N ALA A 150 6.74 4.64 -8.21
CA ALA A 150 6.47 4.31 -6.82
C ALA A 150 7.53 4.96 -5.91
N ILE A 151 7.17 5.16 -4.65
CA ILE A 151 8.09 5.64 -3.62
C ILE A 151 8.69 4.42 -2.91
N TYR A 152 10.02 4.41 -2.88
CA TYR A 152 10.81 3.41 -2.17
C TYR A 152 11.61 4.07 -1.05
N ASP A 153 11.79 3.36 0.05
CA ASP A 153 12.77 3.72 1.07
C ASP A 153 14.08 2.97 0.78
N ILE A 154 15.14 3.74 0.56
CA ILE A 154 16.51 3.22 0.64
C ILE A 154 16.86 3.17 2.13
N VAL A 155 17.01 1.97 2.67
CA VAL A 155 17.45 1.78 4.05
C VAL A 155 18.96 1.89 4.07
N TRP A 156 19.48 2.78 4.91
CA TRP A 156 20.89 3.08 4.98
C TRP A 156 21.38 3.11 6.42
N HIS A 157 22.69 2.96 6.56
CA HIS A 157 23.38 3.02 7.84
C HIS A 157 24.70 3.77 7.68
N THR A 158 24.98 4.73 8.55
CA THR A 158 26.31 5.36 8.59
C THR A 158 27.19 4.62 9.56
N ARG A 159 28.44 4.35 9.16
CA ARG A 159 29.48 3.86 10.06
C ARG A 159 30.63 4.85 10.21
N PRO A 160 31.23 4.95 11.41
CA PRO A 160 32.49 5.67 11.58
C PRO A 160 33.60 4.99 10.78
N GLN A 161 34.37 5.79 10.05
CA GLN A 161 35.54 5.35 9.29
C GLN A 161 36.78 6.01 9.85
N ARG A 162 37.83 5.22 10.06
CA ARG A 162 39.06 5.58 10.81
C ARG A 162 39.74 6.88 10.34
N PHE A 163 39.51 7.34 9.10
CA PHE A 163 40.15 8.54 8.53
C PHE A 163 39.29 9.42 7.58
N GLN A 164 38.04 9.03 7.23
CA GLN A 164 37.21 9.79 6.26
C GLN A 164 35.86 10.25 6.85
N GLY A 165 35.76 10.27 8.18
CA GLY A 165 34.53 10.61 8.90
C GLY A 165 33.55 9.44 8.93
N ARG A 166 32.51 9.49 8.10
CA ARG A 166 31.40 8.52 8.08
C ARG A 166 31.24 7.92 6.69
N LYS A 167 30.82 6.66 6.59
CA LYS A 167 30.50 5.98 5.32
C LYS A 167 29.05 5.54 5.33
N VAL A 168 28.31 5.80 4.25
CA VAL A 168 26.96 5.24 4.09
C VAL A 168 27.06 3.82 3.51
N GLU A 169 26.44 2.87 4.22
CA GLU A 169 26.16 1.50 3.78
C GLU A 169 24.67 1.38 3.44
N LEU A 170 24.37 0.75 2.30
CA LEU A 170 23.02 0.42 1.86
C LEU A 170 22.62 -0.93 2.45
N LEU A 171 21.45 -0.99 3.08
CA LEU A 171 20.95 -2.18 3.75
C LEU A 171 19.81 -2.85 3.00
N ASP A 172 18.91 -2.06 2.40
CA ASP A 172 17.69 -2.60 1.79
C ASP A 172 17.01 -1.57 0.86
N LEU A 173 16.15 -2.05 -0.03
CA LEU A 173 15.23 -1.26 -0.84
C LEU A 173 13.79 -1.71 -0.57
N ARG A 174 12.99 -0.84 0.05
CA ARG A 174 11.63 -1.20 0.46
C ARG A 174 10.59 -0.40 -0.29
N LEU A 175 9.61 -1.07 -0.88
CA LEU A 175 8.43 -0.39 -1.38
C LEU A 175 7.70 0.26 -0.21
N ARG A 176 7.50 1.58 -0.29
CA ARG A 176 6.75 2.34 0.71
C ARG A 176 5.34 2.62 0.23
N GLU A 177 5.22 3.26 -0.93
CA GLU A 177 3.93 3.69 -1.49
C GLU A 177 3.95 3.50 -3.00
N VAL A 178 2.87 3.02 -3.58
CA VAL A 178 2.77 2.95 -5.04
C VAL A 178 2.24 4.26 -5.60
N GLY A 179 2.79 4.71 -6.72
CA GLY A 179 2.55 6.06 -7.24
C GLY A 179 3.40 7.10 -6.51
N GLY A 180 2.82 8.26 -6.27
CA GLY A 180 3.51 9.38 -5.61
C GLY A 180 4.09 10.40 -6.59
N ASN A 181 4.68 11.45 -6.02
CA ASN A 181 5.26 12.59 -6.73
C ASN A 181 6.34 13.27 -5.87
N GLN A 182 7.00 14.29 -6.42
CA GLN A 182 8.03 15.06 -5.72
C GLN A 182 7.55 15.59 -4.35
N LYS A 183 6.36 16.22 -4.32
CA LYS A 183 5.80 16.78 -3.10
C LYS A 183 5.64 15.73 -2.00
N ARG A 184 5.30 14.48 -2.37
CA ARG A 184 5.14 13.38 -1.42
C ARG A 184 6.49 12.93 -0.83
N ILE A 185 7.52 12.74 -1.65
CA ILE A 185 8.85 12.36 -1.14
C ILE A 185 9.47 13.46 -0.29
N ASP A 186 9.25 14.73 -0.64
CA ASP A 186 9.71 15.88 0.17
C ASP A 186 9.01 15.92 1.54
N ALA A 187 7.70 15.68 1.57
CA ALA A 187 6.93 15.63 2.81
C ALA A 187 7.30 14.43 3.71
N LEU A 188 7.65 13.28 3.12
CA LEU A 188 8.16 12.12 3.86
C LEU A 188 9.53 12.43 4.46
N TRP A 189 10.43 12.98 3.65
CA TRP A 189 11.78 13.33 4.07
C TRP A 189 11.78 14.37 5.21
N ALA A 190 10.94 15.41 5.14
CA ALA A 190 10.82 16.40 6.20
C ALA A 190 10.35 15.81 7.56
N LYS A 191 9.67 14.66 7.54
CA LYS A 191 9.23 13.95 8.77
C LYS A 191 10.30 12.99 9.30
N GLU A 192 11.12 12.43 8.42
CA GLU A 192 12.01 11.30 8.71
C GLU A 192 13.48 11.67 8.76
N GLN A 193 13.84 12.87 8.31
CA GLN A 193 15.18 13.40 8.53
C GLN A 193 15.53 13.20 10.01
N PRO A 194 16.66 12.54 10.31
CA PRO A 194 17.18 12.49 11.66
C PRO A 194 17.28 13.92 12.15
N LYS A 195 16.47 14.28 13.14
CA LYS A 195 16.61 15.57 13.81
C LYS A 195 17.92 15.51 14.57
N VAL A 196 18.84 16.38 14.16
CA VAL A 196 20.06 16.70 14.91
C VAL A 196 19.67 17.28 16.26
#